data_AF-A0A6F8ZFX5-F1
#
_entry.id   AF-A0A6F8ZFX5-F1
#
_cell.length_a   1.000
_cell.length_b   1.000
_cell.length_c   1.000
_cell.angle_alpha   90.00
_cell.angle_beta   90.00
_cell.angle_gamma   90.00
#
_symmetry.space_group_name_H-M   'P 1'
#
loop_
_entity.id
_entity.type
_entity.pdbx_description
1 polymer ?
#
loop_
_entity_poly.entity_id
_entity_poly.type
_entity_poly.pdbx_seq_one_letter_code
_entity_poly.pdbx_strand_id
1 'polypeptide(L)' 'MLYTLVDPALLWGPDPTPPLRSVRVDGRLCLVRRDPAGGWRLERLLSTDPADYLDGRWTPNRLLGWDADPAGPV' A
#
# COMPACT_ATOMS: atom_id res chain seq x y z
N MET A 1 7.99 -1.29 40.03
CA MET A 1 8.79 -1.64 38.84
C MET A 1 8.67 -0.52 37.84
N LEU A 2 9.79 -0.09 37.26
CA LEU A 2 9.83 0.94 36.21
C LEU A 2 10.07 0.22 34.88
N TYR A 3 9.25 0.52 33.87
CA TYR A 3 9.42 0.02 32.51
C TYR A 3 9.71 1.19 31.58
N THR A 4 10.66 1.01 30.66
CA THR A 4 10.94 1.97 29.59
C THR A 4 10.38 1.40 28.30
N LEU A 5 9.54 2.18 27.61
CA LEU A 5 9.10 1.85 26.27
C LEU A 5 10.29 2.03 25.32
N VAL A 6 10.72 0.95 24.70
CA VAL A 6 11.78 0.94 23.69
C VAL A 6 11.15 0.76 22.32
N ASP A 7 11.59 1.55 21.34
CA ASP A 7 11.18 1.38 19.96
C ASP A 7 11.69 0.03 19.41
N PRO A 8 10.78 -0.87 18.97
CA PRO A 8 11.10 -2.07 18.20
C PRO A 8 12.22 -1.92 17.17
N ALA A 9 12.26 -0.81 16.44
CA ALA A 9 13.22 -0.58 15.36
C ALA A 9 14.67 -0.51 15.87
N LEU A 10 14.89 -0.12 17.14
CA LEU A 10 16.22 -0.13 17.77
C LEU A 10 16.75 -1.54 18.02
N LEU A 11 15.85 -2.53 18.17
CA LEU A 11 16.20 -3.92 18.43
C LEU A 11 16.34 -4.74 17.15
N TRP A 12 15.45 -4.49 16.18
CA TRP A 12 15.33 -5.31 14.96
C TRP A 12 15.84 -4.63 13.69
N GLY A 13 16.24 -3.36 13.76
CA GLY A 13 16.61 -2.58 12.59
C GLY A 13 15.39 -2.13 11.77
N PRO A 14 15.61 -1.36 10.68
CA PRO A 14 14.52 -0.91 9.82
C PRO A 14 13.86 -2.10 9.12
N ASP A 15 12.52 -2.10 9.07
CA ASP A 15 11.76 -3.09 8.32
C ASP A 15 12.11 -2.98 6.82
N PRO A 16 12.58 -4.05 6.17
CA PRO A 16 12.91 -4.04 4.74
C PRO A 16 11.66 -3.92 3.84
N THR A 17 10.46 -3.90 4.40
CA THR A 17 9.21 -3.79 3.64
C THR A 17 9.19 -2.47 2.85
N PRO A 18 9.04 -2.52 1.50
CA PRO A 18 9.06 -1.32 0.70
C PRO A 18 7.91 -0.38 1.09
N PRO A 19 8.13 0.95 1.09
CA PRO A 19 7.14 1.91 1.54
C PRO A 19 5.88 1.82 0.66
N LEU A 20 4.73 1.73 1.32
CA LEU A 20 3.43 1.81 0.68
C LEU A 20 3.14 3.28 0.31
N ARG A 21 2.50 3.49 -0.83
CA ARG A 21 2.02 4.79 -1.28
C ARG A 21 0.51 4.75 -1.47
N SER A 22 -0.17 5.84 -1.12
CA SER A 22 -1.58 6.03 -1.38
C SER A 22 -1.80 6.60 -2.78
N VAL A 23 -2.63 5.96 -3.60
CA VAL A 23 -2.93 6.36 -4.99
C VAL A 23 -4.41 6.18 -5.26
N ARG A 24 -5.00 7.04 -6.10
CA ARG A 24 -6.35 6.82 -6.63
C ARG A 24 -6.27 6.00 -7.92
N VAL A 25 -6.87 4.82 -7.93
CA VAL A 25 -7.00 3.95 -9.10
C VAL A 25 -8.48 3.87 -9.43
N ASP A 26 -8.87 4.22 -10.65
CA ASP A 26 -10.28 4.25 -11.11
C ASP A 26 -11.24 4.91 -10.09
N GLY A 27 -10.81 5.99 -9.45
CA GLY A 27 -11.58 6.74 -8.46
C GLY A 27 -11.54 6.19 -7.02
N ARG A 28 -10.99 5.00 -6.78
CA ARG A 28 -10.86 4.37 -5.45
C ARG A 28 -9.48 4.60 -4.84
N LEU A 29 -9.42 4.84 -3.53
CA LEU A 29 -8.16 5.02 -2.81
C LEU A 29 -7.52 3.66 -2.55
N CYS A 30 -6.27 3.50 -2.93
CA CYS A 30 -5.53 2.25 -2.83
C CYS A 30 -4.15 2.47 -2.22
N LEU A 31 -3.66 1.49 -1.47
CA LEU A 31 -2.26 1.39 -1.08
C LEU A 31 -1.54 0.52 -2.11
N VAL A 32 -0.45 1.06 -2.64
CA VAL A 32 0.37 0.41 -3.67
C VAL A 32 1.81 0.32 -3.22
N ARG A 33 2.49 -0.71 -3.70
CA ARG A 33 3.92 -0.92 -3.51
C ARG A 33 4.62 -0.95 -4.86
N ARG A 34 5.84 -0.43 -4.91
CA ARG A 34 6.67 -0.56 -6.11
C ARG A 34 7.24 -1.98 -6.23
N ASP A 35 7.06 -2.58 -7.39
CA ASP A 35 7.68 -3.84 -7.79
C ASP A 35 9.18 -3.60 -8.07
N PRO A 36 10.09 -4.53 -7.69
CA PRO A 36 11.47 -4.54 -8.17
C PRO A 36 11.63 -4.33 -9.68
N ALA A 37 10.68 -4.80 -10.50
CA ALA A 37 10.68 -4.60 -11.95
C ALA A 37 10.25 -3.18 -12.41
N GLY A 38 9.91 -2.30 -11.48
CA GLY A 38 9.56 -0.89 -11.75
C GLY A 38 8.06 -0.60 -11.84
N GLY A 39 7.20 -1.62 -11.88
CA GLY A 39 5.74 -1.48 -11.87
C GLY A 39 5.15 -1.17 -10.50
N TRP A 40 3.84 -0.95 -10.44
CA TRP A 40 3.09 -0.77 -9.19
C TRP A 40 2.21 -1.99 -8.93
N ARG A 41 2.15 -2.43 -7.68
CA ARG A 41 1.23 -3.50 -7.24
C ARG A 41 0.28 -2.99 -6.19
N LEU A 42 -0.99 -3.36 -6.33
CA LEU A 42 -2.01 -3.10 -5.33
C LEU A 42 -1.73 -3.93 -4.08
N GLU A 43 -1.56 -3.31 -2.91
CA GLU A 43 -1.51 -4.05 -1.64
C GLU A 43 -2.81 -3.98 -0.86
N ARG A 44 -3.57 -2.89 -1.02
CA ARG A 44 -4.85 -2.76 -0.33
C ARG A 44 -5.77 -1.79 -1.03
N LEU A 45 -7.04 -2.16 -1.13
CA LEU A 45 -8.10 -1.21 -1.38
C LEU A 45 -8.51 -0.54 -0.06
N LEU A 46 -8.63 0.78 -0.06
CA LEU A 46 -9.21 1.56 1.03
C LEU A 46 -10.61 2.03 0.61
N SER A 47 -11.58 1.13 0.70
CA SER A 47 -12.99 1.43 0.41
C SER A 47 -13.90 1.17 1.61
N THR A 48 -14.95 1.97 1.72
CA THR A 48 -16.05 1.78 2.67
C THR A 48 -17.21 0.99 2.07
N ASP A 49 -17.19 0.73 0.76
CA ASP A 49 -18.20 -0.04 0.04
C ASP A 49 -17.82 -1.54 0.00
N PRO A 50 -18.60 -2.43 0.64
CA PRO A 50 -18.32 -3.88 0.62
C PRO A 50 -18.32 -4.49 -0.78
N ALA A 51 -19.09 -3.93 -1.73
CA ALA A 51 -19.18 -4.47 -3.08
C ALA A 51 -17.84 -4.41 -3.82
N ASP A 52 -16.99 -3.43 -3.52
CA ASP A 52 -15.66 -3.34 -4.14
C ASP A 52 -14.75 -4.50 -3.74
N TYR A 53 -14.88 -5.03 -2.51
CA TYR A 53 -14.07 -6.15 -2.07
C TYR A 53 -14.46 -7.47 -2.74
N LEU A 54 -15.63 -7.50 -3.39
CA LEU A 54 -16.08 -8.63 -4.21
C LEU A 54 -15.63 -8.50 -5.67
N ASP A 55 -15.21 -7.31 -6.11
CA ASP A 55 -14.68 -7.12 -7.45
C ASP A 55 -13.21 -7.55 -7.51
N GLY A 56 -12.94 -8.57 -8.32
CA GLY A 56 -11.61 -9.12 -8.53
C GLY A 56 -10.57 -8.10 -9.01
N ARG A 57 -11.01 -6.96 -9.56
CA ARG A 57 -10.13 -5.83 -9.91
C ARG A 57 -9.38 -5.25 -8.71
N TRP A 58 -9.90 -5.39 -7.50
CA TRP A 58 -9.29 -4.85 -6.28
C TRP A 58 -8.56 -5.91 -5.46
N THR A 59 -8.29 -7.06 -6.07
CA THR A 59 -7.53 -8.14 -5.43
C THR A 59 -6.10 -7.69 -5.16
N PRO A 60 -5.56 -7.93 -3.95
CA PRO A 60 -4.16 -7.66 -3.63
C PRO A 60 -3.18 -8.33 -4.61
N ASN A 61 -1.98 -7.77 -4.70
CA ASN A 61 -0.90 -8.16 -5.59
C ASN A 61 -1.21 -7.98 -7.10
N ARG A 62 -2.33 -7.34 -7.44
CA ARG A 62 -2.65 -6.99 -8.83
C ARG A 62 -1.63 -5.99 -9.37
N LEU A 63 -1.11 -6.26 -10.56
CA LEU A 63 -0.26 -5.33 -11.29
C LEU A 63 -1.11 -4.17 -11.81
N LEU A 64 -0.74 -2.96 -11.41
CA LEU A 64 -1.28 -1.73 -11.94
C LEU A 64 -0.40 -1.30 -13.12
N GLY A 65 -1.04 -0.85 -14.21
CA GLY A 65 -0.31 -0.27 -15.33
C GLY A 65 0.54 0.93 -14.89
N TRP A 66 1.48 1.33 -15.76
CA TRP A 66 2.40 2.43 -15.47
C TRP A 66 1.70 3.78 -15.18
N ASP A 67 0.43 3.92 -15.58
CA ASP A 67 -0.43 5.10 -15.41
C ASP A 67 -0.96 5.30 -13.98
N ALA A 68 -0.69 4.38 -13.04
CA ALA A 68 -0.99 4.61 -11.62
C ALA A 68 0.00 5.64 -11.04
N ASP A 69 -0.20 6.92 -11.39
CA ASP A 69 0.63 8.02 -10.93
C ASP A 69 0.44 8.23 -9.41
N PRO A 70 1.47 7.99 -8.58
CA PRO A 70 1.38 8.27 -7.16
C PRO A 70 1.45 9.77 -6.82
N ALA A 71 1.59 10.66 -7.81
CA ALA A 71 1.69 12.11 -7.65
C ALA A 71 0.37 12.86 -7.96
N GLY A 72 -0.76 12.17 -8.17
CA GLY A 72 -2.07 12.81 -8.36
C GLY A 72 -2.46 13.72 -7.17
N PRO A 73 -3.09 14.88 -7.41
CA PRO A 73 -3.14 15.98 -6.47
C PRO A 73 -3.97 15.63 -5.23
N VAL A 74 -3.46 16.08 -4.09
CA VAL A 74 -4.08 16.04 -2.77
C VAL A 74 -5.42 16.78 -2.77
#